data_AF-A0A328B281-F1
#
_entry.id   AF-A0A328B281-F1
#
_cell.length_a   1.000
_cell.length_b   1.000
_cell.length_c   1.000
_cell.angle_alpha   90.00
_cell.angle_beta   90.00
_cell.angle_gamma   90.00
#
_symmetry.space_group_name_H-M   'P 1'
#
loop_
_entity.id
_entity.type
_entity.pdbx_description
1 polymer ?
#
loop_
_entity_poly.entity_id
_entity_poly.type
_entity_poly.pdbx_seq_one_letter_code
_entity_poly.pdbx_strand_id
1 'polypeptide(L)'
;MTVSGPIPEGPTTAPVTYFVFDKARNAIVGNLTLPNASPISRAFQLNVKVPDLSDSLDVGVFDAAGDFVSAGFKVEAPTRPQGAIGA
;
A
#
# COMPACT_ATOMS: atom_id res chain seq x y z
N MET A 1 -0.96 8.93 -1.80
CA MET A 1 -1.95 8.15 -1.02
C MET A 1 -1.36 7.87 0.35
N THR A 2 -2.20 7.51 1.30
CA THR A 2 -1.78 6.96 2.59
C THR A 2 -2.05 5.47 2.60
N VAL A 3 -1.08 4.67 3.02
CA VAL A 3 -1.24 3.22 3.27
C VAL A 3 -1.01 2.98 4.75
N SER A 4 -1.91 2.23 5.39
CA SER A 4 -1.81 1.91 6.81
C SER A 4 -2.32 0.51 7.13
N GLY A 5 -1.82 -0.05 8.22
CA GLY A 5 -2.20 -1.39 8.67
C GLY A 5 -1.35 -1.88 9.83
N PRO A 6 -1.71 -3.04 10.41
CA PRO A 6 -0.88 -3.70 11.40
C PRO A 6 0.34 -4.37 10.76
N ILE A 7 1.46 -4.38 11.47
CA ILE A 7 2.58 -5.29 11.20
C ILE A 7 2.33 -6.55 12.04
N PRO A 8 2.37 -7.76 11.44
CA PRO A 8 2.19 -9.00 12.19
C PRO A 8 3.17 -9.11 13.38
N GLU A 9 2.73 -9.74 14.47
CA GLU A 9 3.60 -10.01 15.61
C GLU A 9 4.50 -11.22 15.33
N GLY A 10 5.78 -11.12 15.68
CA GLY A 10 6.72 -12.22 15.50
C GLY A 10 8.18 -11.83 15.75
N PRO A 11 9.06 -12.83 15.94
CA PRO A 11 10.48 -12.59 16.27
C PRO A 11 11.32 -12.15 15.06
N THR A 12 10.77 -12.29 13.85
CA THR A 12 11.46 -11.96 12.60
C THR A 12 11.15 -10.52 12.19
N THR A 13 12.16 -9.79 11.72
CA THR A 13 12.04 -8.41 11.23
C THR A 13 12.58 -8.26 9.81
N ALA A 14 12.65 -9.37 9.07
CA ALA A 14 13.17 -9.39 7.72
C ALA A 14 12.32 -8.48 6.82
N PRO A 15 12.94 -7.67 5.93
CA PRO A 15 12.19 -6.76 5.07
C PRO A 15 11.39 -7.54 4.03
N VAL A 16 10.14 -7.12 3.83
CA VAL A 16 9.23 -7.58 2.78
C VAL A 16 8.85 -6.38 1.94
N THR A 17 9.02 -6.51 0.63
CA THR A 17 8.54 -5.52 -0.32
C THR A 17 7.11 -5.82 -0.70
N TYR A 18 6.23 -4.88 -0.40
CA TYR A 18 4.86 -4.85 -0.86
C TYR A 18 4.76 -3.94 -2.07
N PHE A 19 3.93 -4.32 -3.03
CA PHE A 19 3.67 -3.56 -4.25
C PHE A 19 2.34 -2.85 -4.13
N VAL A 20 2.32 -1.60 -4.57
CA VAL A 20 1.09 -0.86 -4.82
C VAL A 20 0.65 -1.19 -6.22
N PHE A 21 -0.48 -1.88 -6.32
CA PHE A 21 -1.03 -2.40 -7.56
C PHE A 21 -2.29 -1.64 -7.94
N ASP A 22 -2.31 -1.13 -9.17
CA ASP A 22 -3.49 -0.51 -9.77
C ASP A 22 -4.25 -1.58 -10.55
N LYS A 23 -5.37 -2.04 -9.96
CA LYS A 23 -6.20 -3.10 -10.55
C LYS A 23 -6.86 -2.66 -11.86
N ALA A 24 -7.17 -1.38 -12.01
CA ALA A 24 -7.81 -0.87 -13.23
C ALA A 24 -6.84 -0.86 -14.42
N ARG A 25 -5.55 -0.65 -14.15
CA ARG A 25 -4.48 -0.60 -15.16
C ARG A 25 -3.68 -1.90 -15.28
N ASN A 26 -3.93 -2.86 -14.39
CA ASN A 26 -3.17 -4.11 -14.27
C ASN A 26 -1.65 -3.84 -14.16
N ALA A 27 -1.26 -2.88 -13.31
CA ALA A 27 0.10 -2.36 -13.26
C ALA A 27 0.59 -2.09 -11.82
N ILE A 28 1.87 -2.33 -11.59
CA ILE A 28 2.55 -1.88 -10.37
C ILE A 28 2.88 -0.39 -10.51
N VAL A 29 2.38 0.41 -9.59
CA VAL A 29 2.53 1.89 -9.62
C VAL A 29 3.40 2.42 -8.48
N GLY A 30 3.85 1.53 -7.59
CA GLY A 30 4.76 1.85 -6.50
C GLY A 30 5.07 0.63 -5.65
N ASN A 31 5.91 0.83 -4.64
CA ASN A 31 6.26 -0.20 -3.67
C ASN A 31 6.56 0.43 -2.32
N LEU A 32 6.50 -0.39 -1.28
CA LEU A 32 6.89 -0.03 0.08
C LEU A 32 7.52 -1.24 0.76
N THR A 33 8.49 -1.01 1.63
CA THR A 33 9.18 -2.08 2.36
C THR A 33 8.81 -2.00 3.84
N LEU A 34 8.27 -3.09 4.37
CA LEU A 34 7.92 -3.24 5.78
C LEU A 34 8.63 -4.47 6.35
N PRO A 35 8.88 -4.55 7.65
CA PRO A 35 9.30 -5.82 8.24
C PRO A 35 8.16 -6.86 8.13
N ASN A 36 8.52 -8.13 7.94
CA ASN A 36 7.57 -9.25 7.87
C ASN A 36 6.81 -9.46 9.19
N ALA A 37 7.46 -9.18 10.32
CA ALA A 37 6.84 -9.14 11.62
C ALA A 37 7.58 -8.17 12.55
N SER A 38 7.04 -7.96 13.75
CA SER A 38 7.70 -7.18 14.79
C SER A 38 7.50 -7.84 16.16
N PRO A 39 8.53 -7.84 17.04
CA PRO A 39 8.38 -8.34 18.41
C PRO A 39 7.49 -7.44 19.27
N ILE A 40 7.12 -6.25 18.77
CA ILE A 40 6.22 -5.31 19.42
C ILE A 40 5.06 -5.06 18.45
N SER A 41 3.82 -5.26 18.91
CA SER A 41 2.62 -4.94 18.13
C SER A 41 2.66 -3.50 17.65
N ARG A 42 2.68 -3.29 16.33
CA ARG A 42 2.84 -1.97 15.71
C ARG A 42 1.89 -1.82 14.53
N ALA A 43 1.23 -0.67 14.47
CA ALA A 43 0.61 -0.19 13.25
C ALA A 43 1.60 0.71 12.49
N PHE A 44 1.52 0.72 11.17
CA PHE A 44 2.26 1.64 10.33
C PHE A 44 1.28 2.58 9.59
N GLN A 45 1.80 3.74 9.21
CA GLN A 45 1.15 4.65 8.28
C GLN A 45 2.23 5.31 7.44
N LEU A 46 2.12 5.19 6.12
CA LEU A 46 3.10 5.70 5.17
C LEU A 46 2.41 6.48 4.05
N ASN A 47 3.00 7.62 3.68
CA ASN A 47 2.62 8.32 2.47
C ASN A 47 3.37 7.71 1.30
N VAL A 48 2.62 7.12 0.37
CA VAL A 48 3.18 6.53 -0.85
C VAL A 48 2.91 7.45 -2.03
N LYS A 49 3.99 7.78 -2.74
CA LYS A 49 3.94 8.56 -3.97
C LYS A 49 3.68 7.61 -5.13
N VAL A 50 2.60 7.85 -5.87
CA VAL A 50 2.28 7.16 -7.11
C VAL A 50 2.12 8.18 -8.23
N PRO A 51 2.41 7.82 -9.49
CA PRO A 51 2.34 8.74 -10.63
C PRO A 51 0.93 9.28 -10.87
N ASP A 52 -0.07 8.41 -10.72
CA ASP A 52 -1.49 8.76 -10.83
C ASP A 52 -2.29 8.00 -9.77
N LEU A 53 -3.26 8.67 -9.16
CA LEU A 53 -4.12 8.09 -8.15
C LEU A 53 -5.31 7.45 -8.84
N SER A 54 -5.34 6.13 -8.84
CA SER A 54 -6.49 5.32 -9.26
C SER A 54 -7.45 5.12 -8.10
N ASP A 55 -8.73 4.97 -8.38
CA ASP A 55 -9.73 4.60 -7.37
C ASP A 55 -9.65 3.10 -6.99
N SER A 56 -8.83 2.31 -7.71
CA SER A 56 -8.74 0.85 -7.58
C SER A 56 -7.33 0.38 -7.17
N LEU A 57 -6.72 1.09 -6.22
CA LEU A 57 -5.41 0.76 -5.67
C LEU A 57 -5.51 -0.30 -4.56
N ASP A 58 -4.60 -1.25 -4.58
CA ASP A 58 -4.43 -2.26 -3.53
C ASP A 58 -2.95 -2.45 -3.22
N VAL A 59 -2.63 -3.01 -2.06
CA VAL A 59 -1.26 -3.27 -1.64
C VAL A 59 -1.11 -4.72 -1.27
N GLY A 60 -0.08 -5.36 -1.81
CA GLY A 60 0.07 -6.80 -1.68
C GLY A 60 1.43 -7.29 -2.14
N VAL A 61 1.55 -8.61 -2.24
CA VAL A 61 2.73 -9.31 -2.77
C VAL A 61 2.30 -10.17 -3.95
N PHE A 62 3.27 -10.61 -4.74
CA PHE A 62 3.04 -11.65 -5.75
C PHE A 62 3.48 -12.98 -5.16
N ASP A 63 2.64 -14.00 -5.28
CA ASP A 63 2.98 -15.35 -4.85
C ASP A 63 3.92 -16.05 -5.85
N ALA A 64 4.23 -17.32 -5.59
CA ALA A 64 5.11 -18.11 -6.45
C ALA A 64 4.52 -18.42 -7.84
N ALA A 65 3.20 -18.34 -8.00
CA ALA A 65 2.52 -18.47 -9.29
C ALA A 65 2.51 -17.15 -10.07
N GLY A 66 2.87 -16.04 -9.42
CA GLY A 66 2.81 -14.69 -9.98
C GLY A 66 1.44 -14.03 -9.80
N ASP A 67 0.58 -14.60 -8.96
CA ASP A 67 -0.72 -14.03 -8.65
C ASP A 67 -0.60 -12.94 -7.58
N PHE A 68 -1.34 -11.85 -7.75
CA PHE A 68 -1.36 -10.76 -6.78
C PHE A 68 -2.21 -11.14 -5.56
N VAL A 69 -1.58 -11.15 -4.37
CA VAL A 69 -2.21 -11.43 -3.09
C VAL A 69 -2.26 -10.14 -2.27
N SER A 70 -3.47 -9.64 -2.02
CA SER A 70 -3.67 -8.44 -1.19
C SER A 70 -3.21 -8.69 0.25
N ALA A 71 -2.52 -7.70 0.81
CA ALA A 71 -2.09 -7.70 2.20
C ALA A 71 -3.20 -7.23 3.16
N GLY A 72 -4.33 -6.75 2.64
CA GLY A 72 -5.45 -6.24 3.46
C GLY A 72 -5.17 -4.90 4.14
N PHE A 73 -4.16 -4.15 3.68
CA PHE A 73 -3.87 -2.81 4.21
C PHE A 73 -4.95 -1.81 3.79
N LYS A 74 -5.17 -0.81 4.64
CA LYS A 74 -6.04 0.32 4.33
C LYS A 74 -5.31 1.24 3.36
N VAL A 75 -5.96 1.57 2.25
CA VAL A 75 -5.47 2.52 1.25
C VAL A 75 -6.41 3.71 1.21
N GLU A 76 -5.88 4.90 1.44
CA GLU A 76 -6.62 6.16 1.41
C GLU A 76 -6.04 7.06 0.32
N ALA A 77 -6.81 7.31 -0.72
CA ALA A 77 -6.48 8.31 -1.72
C ALA A 77 -6.80 9.71 -1.18
N PRO A 78 -5.93 10.71 -1.39
CA PRO A 78 -6.28 12.09 -1.07
C PRO A 78 -7.44 12.53 -1.96
N THR A 79 -8.42 13.21 -1.38
CA THR A 79 -9.49 13.85 -2.13
C THR A 79 -8.88 14.84 -3.12
N ARG A 80 -9.13 14.64 -4.41
CA ARG A 80 -8.72 15.62 -5.43
C ARG A 80 -9.36 16.96 -5.08
N PRO A 81 -8.58 18.07 -4.98
CA PRO A 81 -9.17 19.38 -4.74
C PRO A 81 -10.21 19.67 -5.83
N GLN A 82 -11.45 20.01 -5.47
CA GLN A 82 -12.49 20.37 -6.45
C GLN A 82 -12.27 21.74 -7.13
N GLY A 83 -11.11 22.37 -6.92
CA GLY A 83 -10.75 23.66 -7.51
C GLY A 83 -11.27 24.85 -6.70
N ALA A 84 -10.59 25.99 -6.84
CA ALA A 84 -11.10 27.26 -6.34
C ALA A 84 -12.31 27.68 -7.21
N ILE A 85 -13.48 27.82 -6.59
CA ILE A 85 -14.63 28.46 -7.23
C ILE A 85 -14.35 29.97 -7.17
N GLY A 86 -13.67 30.49 -8.19
CA GLY A 86 -13.50 31.92 -8.38
C GLY A 86 -14.83 32.53 -8.81
N ALA A 87 -15.34 33.47 -8.03
CA ALA A 87 -16.41 34.39 -8.40
C ALA A 87 -15.81 35.74 -8.78
#